data_AF-A0A7C3GN05-F1
#
_entry.id   AF-A0A7C3GN05-F1
#
_cell.length_a   1.000
_cell.length_b   1.000
_cell.length_c   1.000
_cell.angle_alpha   90.00
_cell.angle_beta   90.00
_cell.angle_gamma   90.00
#
_symmetry.space_group_name_H-M   'P 1'
#
loop_
_entity.id
_entity.type
_entity.pdbx_description
1 polymer ?
#
loop_
_entity_poly.entity_id
_entity_poly.type
_entity_poly.pdbx_seq_one_letter_code
_entity_poly.pdbx_strand_id
1 'polypeptide(L)'
;MNNLRVPVQPSLLRGRVLVWFSCGAASAVAAKTTLEENPDAEILYCKVANEHPDNLRFLADVEGWIGKKIRILTNPDYPDADIFSVFRRTGWLVGPAGARCTVELKRRPRERYQQPGDVHVFGMAADE
;
A
#
# COMPACT_ATOMS: atom_id res chain seq x y z
N MET A 1 -36.37 6.20 -12.44
CA MET A 1 -34.95 5.81 -12.36
C MET A 1 -34.82 4.86 -11.17
N ASN A 2 -34.52 3.58 -11.45
CA ASN A 2 -34.59 2.49 -10.47
C ASN A 2 -33.48 2.65 -9.41
N ASN A 3 -33.90 2.91 -8.16
CA ASN A 3 -33.04 2.70 -6.99
C ASN A 3 -32.92 1.19 -6.73
N LEU A 4 -32.03 0.54 -7.47
CA LEU A 4 -31.54 -0.79 -7.10
C LEU A 4 -30.75 -0.63 -5.80
N ARG A 5 -31.40 -0.89 -4.67
CA ARG A 5 -30.70 -1.12 -3.41
C ARG A 5 -29.89 -2.40 -3.59
N VAL A 6 -28.59 -2.25 -3.84
CA VAL A 6 -27.65 -3.36 -3.78
C VAL A 6 -27.70 -3.89 -2.34
N PRO A 7 -28.08 -5.16 -2.12
CA PRO A 7 -28.04 -5.72 -0.78
C PRO A 7 -26.57 -5.78 -0.35
N VAL A 8 -26.20 -4.93 0.61
CA VAL A 8 -24.93 -5.05 1.32
C VAL A 8 -25.09 -6.26 2.22
N GLN A 9 -24.78 -7.45 1.70
CA GLN A 9 -24.61 -8.62 2.56
C GLN A 9 -23.43 -8.34 3.48
N PRO A 10 -23.61 -8.25 4.80
CA PRO A 10 -22.48 -8.22 5.71
C PRO A 10 -21.84 -9.60 5.60
N SER A 11 -20.65 -9.68 5.01
CA SER A 11 -19.90 -10.94 5.05
C SER A 11 -19.67 -11.29 6.52
N LEU A 12 -20.16 -12.46 6.94
CA LEU A 12 -19.99 -12.99 8.30
C LEU A 12 -18.51 -13.23 8.67
N LEU A 13 -17.62 -13.14 7.69
CA LEU A 13 -16.18 -13.04 7.84
C LEU A 13 -15.75 -11.77 7.08
N ARG A 14 -15.69 -10.62 7.77
CA ARG A 14 -14.97 -9.46 7.22
C ARG A 14 -13.49 -9.71 7.48
N GLY A 15 -12.77 -10.18 6.46
CA GLY A 15 -11.31 -10.16 6.48
C GLY A 15 -10.79 -8.73 6.62
N ARG A 16 -9.51 -8.57 6.92
CA ARG A 16 -8.93 -7.23 7.16
C ARG A 16 -9.07 -6.39 5.89
N VAL A 17 -9.37 -5.12 6.06
CA VAL A 17 -9.34 -4.15 4.96
C VAL A 17 -7.97 -3.50 4.95
N LEU A 18 -7.21 -3.69 3.87
CA LEU A 18 -5.85 -3.20 3.71
C LEU A 18 -5.80 -2.15 2.61
N VAL A 19 -5.52 -0.90 2.99
CA VAL A 19 -5.31 0.19 2.04
C VAL A 19 -3.81 0.31 1.74
N TRP A 20 -3.45 0.18 0.47
CA TRP A 20 -2.06 0.31 0.02
C TRP A 20 -1.77 1.77 -0.34
N PHE A 21 -1.22 2.48 0.63
CA PHE A 21 -0.79 3.87 0.48
C PHE A 21 0.55 3.95 -0.24
N SER A 22 0.65 4.88 -1.18
CA SER A 22 1.81 5.05 -2.08
C SER A 22 2.35 6.48 -2.09
N CYS A 23 1.98 7.30 -1.10
CA CYS A 23 2.29 8.74 -1.06
C CYS A 23 1.75 9.53 -2.27
N GLY A 24 0.67 9.04 -2.90
CA GLY A 24 -0.05 9.74 -3.97
C GLY A 24 -1.41 10.26 -3.51
N ALA A 25 -1.96 11.24 -4.23
CA ALA A 25 -3.26 11.84 -3.90
C ALA A 25 -4.40 10.81 -3.94
N ALA A 26 -4.45 9.96 -4.96
CA ALA A 26 -5.49 8.93 -5.09
C ALA A 26 -5.47 7.93 -3.93
N SER A 27 -4.28 7.46 -3.51
CA SER A 27 -4.16 6.53 -2.38
C SER A 27 -4.38 7.19 -1.02
N ALA A 28 -4.09 8.49 -0.88
CA ALA A 28 -4.47 9.28 0.30
C ALA A 28 -6.00 9.39 0.44
N VAL A 29 -6.69 9.74 -0.65
CA VAL A 29 -8.16 9.84 -0.66
C VAL A 29 -8.79 8.47 -0.41
N ALA A 30 -8.28 7.40 -1.03
CA ALA A 30 -8.74 6.04 -0.79
C ALA A 30 -8.60 5.63 0.69
N ALA A 31 -7.51 6.02 1.35
CA ALA A 31 -7.34 5.78 2.79
C ALA A 31 -8.39 6.52 3.62
N LYS A 32 -8.64 7.80 3.33
CA LYS A 32 -9.62 8.62 4.04
C LYS A 32 -11.03 8.04 3.93
N THR A 33 -11.50 7.80 2.71
CA THR A 33 -12.87 7.29 2.46
C THR A 33 -13.04 5.88 3.01
N THR A 34 -12.02 5.03 2.89
CA THR A 34 -12.07 3.68 3.48
C THR A 34 -12.22 3.73 4.99
N LEU A 35 -11.54 4.65 5.68
CA LEU A 35 -11.63 4.78 7.14
C LEU A 35 -12.97 5.33 7.61
N GLU A 36 -13.66 6.12 6.79
CA GLU A 36 -15.03 6.59 7.09
C GLU A 36 -16.04 5.42 7.12
N GLU A 37 -15.86 4.42 6.24
CA GLU A 37 -16.72 3.23 6.18
C GLU A 37 -16.22 2.06 7.03
N ASN A 38 -14.91 1.97 7.23
CA ASN A 38 -14.22 0.87 7.90
C ASN A 38 -13.11 1.42 8.81
N PRO A 39 -13.47 1.92 10.01
CA PRO A 39 -12.51 2.54 10.94
C PRO A 39 -11.32 1.64 11.33
N ASP A 40 -11.51 0.31 11.27
CA ASP A 40 -10.49 -0.70 11.59
C ASP A 40 -9.50 -0.96 10.44
N ALA A 41 -9.74 -0.43 9.23
CA ALA A 41 -8.89 -0.66 8.06
C ALA A 41 -7.41 -0.28 8.32
N GLU A 42 -6.48 -1.12 7.88
CA GLU A 42 -5.05 -0.87 8.03
C GLU A 42 -4.52 -0.09 6.82
N ILE A 43 -3.77 0.98 7.07
CA ILE A 43 -3.12 1.76 6.02
C ILE A 43 -1.65 1.36 5.97
N LEU A 44 -1.19 0.88 4.81
CA LEU A 44 0.10 0.22 4.64
C LEU A 44 0.95 0.96 3.61
N TYR A 45 2.23 1.15 3.90
CA TYR A 45 3.21 1.76 3.00
C TYR A 45 4.43 0.85 2.85
N CYS A 46 4.75 0.44 1.61
CA CYS A 46 5.95 -0.34 1.33
C CYS A 46 7.15 0.60 1.12
N LYS A 47 8.06 0.65 2.08
CA LYS A 47 9.17 1.60 2.06
C LYS A 47 10.18 1.27 0.97
N VAL A 48 10.61 2.31 0.26
CA VAL A 48 11.83 2.33 -0.55
C VAL A 48 12.65 3.53 -0.07
N ALA A 49 13.88 3.31 0.38
CA ALA A 49 14.70 4.34 1.00
C ALA A 49 15.11 5.47 0.03
N ASN A 50 15.08 5.19 -1.26
CA ASN A 50 15.55 6.07 -2.32
C ASN A 50 14.41 6.89 -2.96
N GLU A 51 13.19 6.81 -2.44
CA GLU A 51 12.10 7.68 -2.86
C GLU A 51 12.32 9.13 -2.40
N HIS A 52 11.60 10.06 -3.04
CA HIS A 52 11.75 11.48 -2.74
C HIS A 52 11.44 11.75 -1.25
N PRO A 53 12.25 12.54 -0.52
CA PRO A 53 12.06 12.75 0.92
C PRO A 53 10.71 13.37 1.26
N ASP A 54 10.10 14.08 0.31
CA ASP A 54 8.74 14.62 0.43
C ASP A 54 7.68 13.53 0.68
N ASN A 55 7.91 12.29 0.24
CA ASN A 55 7.00 11.17 0.51
C ASN A 55 6.81 10.96 2.02
N LEU A 56 7.88 11.08 2.83
CA LEU A 56 7.80 10.90 4.28
C LEU A 56 7.15 12.10 4.98
N ARG A 57 7.34 13.32 4.47
CA ARG A 57 6.59 14.50 4.93
C ARG A 57 5.10 14.32 4.63
N PHE A 58 4.75 13.98 3.39
CA PHE A 58 3.36 13.80 2.97
C PHE A 58 2.68 12.65 3.71
N LEU A 59 3.39 11.55 3.97
CA LEU A 59 2.90 10.47 4.83
C LEU A 59 2.49 10.99 6.20
N ALA A 60 3.33 11.80 6.86
CA ALA A 60 3.02 12.38 8.17
C ALA A 60 1.81 13.32 8.12
N ASP A 61 1.69 14.13 7.07
CA ASP A 61 0.52 15.00 6.87
C ASP A 61 -0.77 14.17 6.69
N VAL A 62 -0.70 13.08 5.92
CA VAL A 62 -1.83 12.17 5.73
C VAL A 62 -2.19 11.46 7.03
N GLU A 63 -1.23 10.99 7.83
CA GLU A 63 -1.51 10.43 9.17
C GLU A 63 -2.28 11.40 10.05
N GLY A 64 -1.88 12.68 10.06
CA GLY A 64 -2.58 13.74 10.79
C GLY A 64 -3.99 13.99 10.25
N TRP A 65 -4.15 14.01 8.93
CA TRP A 65 -5.43 14.26 8.27
C TRP A 65 -6.45 13.13 8.44
N ILE A 66 -6.00 11.87 8.39
CA ILE A 66 -6.86 10.70 8.55
C ILE A 66 -7.01 10.27 10.02
N GLY A 67 -6.17 10.79 10.92
CA GLY A 67 -6.17 10.44 12.34
C GLY A 67 -5.72 9.02 12.65
N LYS A 68 -4.94 8.39 11.76
CA LYS A 68 -4.49 6.99 11.89
C LYS A 68 -3.05 6.84 11.42
N LYS A 69 -2.26 6.05 12.14
CA LYS A 69 -0.88 5.73 11.78
C LYS A 69 -0.82 4.82 10.56
N ILE A 70 0.10 5.15 9.64
CA ILE A 70 0.40 4.37 8.45
C ILE A 70 1.50 3.37 8.82
N ARG A 71 1.21 2.08 8.65
CA ARG A 71 2.17 1.02 8.93
C ARG A 71 3.18 0.92 7.81
N ILE A 72 4.45 1.10 8.16
CA ILE A 72 5.56 0.95 7.23
C ILE A 72 5.98 -0.51 7.16
N LEU A 73 6.02 -1.06 5.95
CA LEU A 73 6.47 -2.41 5.65
C LEU A 73 7.82 -2.36 4.93
N THR A 74 8.71 -3.27 5.30
CA THR A 74 10.00 -3.50 4.65
C THR A 74 10.16 -4.99 4.34
N ASN A 75 11.10 -5.32 3.45
CA ASN A 75 11.49 -6.71 3.24
C ASN A 75 12.60 -7.06 4.24
N PRO A 76 12.44 -8.06 5.13
CA PRO A 76 13.49 -8.53 6.03
C PRO A 76 14.81 -8.90 5.33
N ASP A 77 14.77 -9.29 4.06
CA ASP A 77 15.98 -9.59 3.28
C ASP A 77 16.76 -8.34 2.84
N TYR A 78 16.14 -7.16 2.96
CA TYR A 78 16.66 -5.83 2.63
C TYR A 78 16.16 -4.81 3.68
N PRO A 79 16.66 -4.90 4.93
CA PRO A 79 16.13 -4.10 6.05
C PRO A 79 16.35 -2.58 5.88
N ASP A 80 17.34 -2.20 5.07
CA ASP A 80 17.61 -0.82 4.69
C ASP A 80 16.61 -0.27 3.66
N ALA A 81 15.82 -1.14 3.01
CA ALA A 81 14.93 -0.80 1.90
C ALA A 81 15.63 -0.04 0.76
N ASP A 82 16.93 -0.25 0.58
CA ASP A 82 17.75 0.46 -0.41
C ASP A 82 17.78 -0.29 -1.75
N ILE A 83 17.48 0.43 -2.84
CA ILE A 83 17.56 -0.12 -4.19
C ILE A 83 18.99 -0.59 -4.53
N PHE A 84 20.03 0.08 -4.02
CA PHE A 84 21.40 -0.34 -4.31
C PHE A 84 21.76 -1.64 -3.59
N SER A 85 21.20 -1.92 -2.43
CA SER A 85 21.36 -3.22 -1.77
C SER A 85 20.73 -4.35 -2.58
N VAL A 86 19.57 -4.10 -3.21
CA VAL A 86 18.98 -5.05 -4.17
C VAL A 86 19.89 -5.26 -5.38
N PHE A 87 20.39 -4.17 -5.98
CA PHE A 87 21.24 -4.26 -7.18
C PHE A 87 22.57 -4.95 -6.90
N ARG A 88 23.24 -4.64 -5.79
CA ARG A 88 24.49 -5.31 -5.38
C ARG A 88 24.29 -6.80 -5.15
N ARG A 89 23.17 -7.19 -4.51
CA ARG A 89 22.89 -8.59 -4.18
C ARG A 89 22.46 -9.42 -5.39
N THR A 90 21.75 -8.80 -6.33
CA THR A 90 21.21 -9.52 -7.50
C THR A 90 22.12 -9.41 -8.72
N GLY A 91 22.86 -8.32 -8.89
CA GLY A 91 23.78 -8.10 -10.01
C GLY A 91 23.13 -7.43 -11.22
N TRP A 92 21.87 -7.00 -11.13
CA TRP A 92 21.19 -6.25 -12.20
C TRP A 92 20.13 -5.30 -11.66
N LEU A 93 19.77 -4.30 -12.47
CA LEU A 93 18.74 -3.32 -12.15
C LEU A 93 17.38 -3.74 -12.72
N VAL A 94 17.34 -3.99 -14.03
CA VAL A 94 16.16 -4.39 -14.79
C VAL A 94 16.50 -5.65 -15.60
N GLY A 95 15.63 -6.65 -15.52
CA GLY A 95 15.72 -7.85 -16.36
C GLY A 95 14.45 -8.03 -17.20
N PRO A 96 14.33 -9.15 -17.95
CA PRO A 96 13.16 -9.43 -18.78
C PRO A 96 11.83 -9.46 -18.02
N ALA A 97 11.85 -9.70 -16.70
CA ALA A 97 10.69 -9.70 -15.82
C ALA A 97 10.46 -8.35 -15.09
N GLY A 98 11.14 -7.27 -15.52
CA GLY A 98 11.03 -5.94 -14.94
C GLY A 98 12.13 -5.59 -13.92
N ALA A 99 11.93 -4.47 -13.22
CA ALA A 99 12.88 -3.95 -12.24
C ALA A 99 12.92 -4.84 -10.98
N ARG A 100 14.12 -5.26 -10.56
CA ARG A 100 14.25 -6.18 -9.42
C ARG A 100 13.85 -5.53 -8.09
N CYS A 101 14.09 -4.23 -7.94
CA CYS A 101 13.66 -3.46 -6.76
C CYS A 101 12.13 -3.43 -6.60
N THR A 102 11.34 -3.39 -7.69
CA THR A 102 9.87 -3.48 -7.61
C THR A 102 9.42 -4.80 -7.00
N VAL A 103 10.09 -5.89 -7.37
CA VAL A 103 9.80 -7.21 -6.79
C VAL A 103 10.17 -7.21 -5.30
N GLU A 104 11.43 -6.90 -4.98
CA GLU A 104 11.96 -7.11 -3.63
C GLU A 104 11.45 -6.10 -2.60
N LEU A 105 11.21 -4.85 -3.00
CA LEU A 105 10.89 -3.75 -2.07
C LEU A 105 9.41 -3.34 -2.10
N LYS A 106 8.65 -3.68 -3.15
CA LYS A 106 7.21 -3.37 -3.24
C LYS A 106 6.36 -4.63 -3.15
N ARG A 107 6.62 -5.61 -4.02
CA ARG A 107 5.79 -6.82 -4.11
C ARG A 107 6.00 -7.79 -2.93
N ARG A 108 7.24 -8.10 -2.57
CA ARG A 108 7.56 -9.06 -1.51
C ARG A 108 7.06 -8.62 -0.11
N PRO A 109 7.23 -7.36 0.32
CA PRO A 109 6.66 -6.90 1.60
C PRO A 109 5.14 -7.03 1.64
N ARG A 110 4.45 -6.64 0.56
CA ARG A 110 3.00 -6.81 0.40
C ARG A 110 2.58 -8.28 0.51
N GLU A 111 3.21 -9.16 -0.26
CA GLU A 111 2.92 -10.60 -0.28
C GLU A 111 3.14 -11.28 1.08
N ARG A 112 4.15 -10.85 1.84
CA ARG A 112 4.40 -11.36 3.20
C ARG A 112 3.36 -10.90 4.21
N TYR A 113 2.79 -9.72 4.00
CA TYR A 113 1.85 -9.11 4.94
C TYR A 113 0.40 -9.55 4.73
N GLN A 114 -0.01 -9.69 3.47
CA GLN A 114 -1.39 -10.00 3.10
C GLN A 114 -1.75 -11.47 3.36
N GLN A 115 -3.04 -11.74 3.48
CA GLN A 115 -3.64 -13.05 3.64
C GLN A 115 -4.75 -13.25 2.60
N PRO A 116 -5.10 -14.51 2.23
CA PRO A 116 -6.11 -14.78 1.21
C PRO A 116 -7.50 -14.18 1.45
N GLY A 117 -7.84 -13.86 2.70
CA GLY A 117 -9.12 -13.25 3.07
C GLY A 117 -9.12 -11.72 3.14
N ASP A 118 -7.98 -11.07 2.93
CA ASP A 118 -7.90 -9.61 3.04
C ASP A 118 -8.61 -8.93 1.86
N VAL A 119 -9.31 -7.84 2.15
CA VAL A 119 -9.85 -6.94 1.14
C VAL A 119 -8.81 -5.87 0.86
N HIS A 120 -8.39 -5.76 -0.40
CA HIS A 120 -7.38 -4.81 -0.83
C HIS A 120 -8.03 -3.56 -1.41
N VAL A 121 -7.63 -2.38 -0.91
CA VAL A 121 -8.00 -1.09 -1.48
C VAL A 121 -6.75 -0.45 -2.09
N PHE A 122 -6.84 -0.10 -3.37
CA PHE A 122 -5.80 0.59 -4.12
C PHE A 122 -6.34 1.94 -4.60
N GLY A 123 -5.54 2.99 -4.48
CA GLY A 123 -5.87 4.30 -5.05
C GLY A 123 -5.51 4.36 -6.51
N MET A 124 -6.24 3.63 -7.36
CA MET A 124 -6.13 3.69 -8.82
C MET A 124 -7.37 4.38 -9.41
N ALA A 125 -7.16 5.42 -10.21
CA ALA A 125 -8.23 6.17 -10.85
C ALA A 125 -8.37 5.78 -12.34
N ALA A 126 -9.49 6.15 -12.98
CA ALA A 126 -9.80 5.71 -14.35
C ALA A 126 -8.88 6.33 -15.42
N ASP A 127 -8.12 7.36 -15.05
CA ASP A 127 -7.15 8.08 -15.88
C ASP A 127 -5.72 7.50 -15.80
N GLU A 128 -5.52 6.39 -15.09
CA GLU A 128 -4.23 5.69 -14.93
C GLU A 128 -4.09 4.41 -15.77
#